data_AF-A0A3G8YKL7-F1
#
_entry.id   AF-A0A3G8YKL7-F1
#
_cell.length_a   1.000
_cell.length_b   1.000
_cell.length_c   1.000
_cell.angle_alpha   90.00
_cell.angle_beta   90.00
_cell.angle_gamma   90.00
#
_symmetry.space_group_name_H-M   'P 1'
#
loop_
_entity.id
_entity.type
_entity.pdbx_description
1 polymer ?
#
loop_
_entity_poly.entity_id
_entity_poly.type
_entity_poly.pdbx_seq_one_letter_code
_entity_poly.pdbx_strand_id
1 'polypeptide(L)'
;MDLMSDQLASGRRFRVLKVVDDFTFTRECLVMHVGTSITGADVARLLSNVLAERAQSAMLVTDNGPEFISKALEQWAHERGITQHFDHSR
;
A
#
# COMPACT_ATOMS: atom_id res chain seq x y z
N MET A 1 3.63 3.80 2.57
CA MET A 1 3.40 2.42 2.08
C MET A 1 4.61 2.02 1.27
N ASP A 2 5.04 0.76 1.40
CA ASP A 2 6.26 0.24 0.78
C ASP A 2 6.06 -1.24 0.42
N LEU A 3 6.77 -1.70 -0.62
CA LEU A 3 6.81 -3.08 -1.08
C LEU A 3 8.22 -3.64 -0.90
N MET A 4 8.35 -4.62 -0.01
CA MET A 4 9.60 -5.38 0.18
C MET A 4 9.55 -6.64 -0.67
N SER A 5 10.68 -7.06 -1.23
CA SER A 5 10.81 -8.30 -2.01
C SER A 5 11.84 -9.22 -1.38
N ASP A 6 11.57 -10.52 -1.36
CA ASP A 6 12.47 -11.53 -0.83
C ASP A 6 12.27 -12.87 -1.57
N GLN A 7 13.08 -13.88 -1.24
CA GLN A 7 13.13 -15.17 -1.92
C GLN A 7 13.15 -16.32 -0.91
N LEU A 8 12.28 -17.31 -1.13
CA LEU A 8 12.31 -18.56 -0.38
C LEU A 8 13.58 -19.36 -0.71
N ALA A 9 13.97 -20.28 0.17
CA ALA A 9 15.08 -21.20 -0.08
C ALA A 9 14.93 -22.02 -1.39
N SER A 10 13.69 -22.21 -1.85
CA SER A 10 13.37 -22.87 -3.13
C SER A 10 13.61 -21.98 -4.37
N GLY A 11 14.02 -20.73 -4.20
CA GLY A 11 14.20 -19.75 -5.28
C GLY A 11 12.92 -19.00 -5.67
N ARG A 12 11.77 -19.30 -5.07
CA ARG A 12 10.51 -18.58 -5.37
C ARG A 12 10.52 -17.20 -4.71
N ARG A 13 10.33 -16.13 -5.50
CA ARG A 13 10.20 -14.77 -5.00
C ARG A 13 8.82 -14.51 -4.40
N PHE A 14 8.78 -13.65 -3.39
CA PHE A 14 7.55 -13.10 -2.83
C PHE A 14 7.76 -11.63 -2.47
N ARG A 15 6.65 -10.93 -2.25
CA ARG A 15 6.61 -9.54 -1.88
C ARG A 15 5.73 -9.34 -0.66
N VAL A 16 6.06 -8.33 0.11
CA VAL A 16 5.34 -7.93 1.31
C VAL A 16 4.91 -6.47 1.15
N LEU A 17 3.61 -6.24 1.09
CA LEU A 17 3.02 -4.90 1.18
C LEU A 17 2.90 -4.51 2.65
N LYS A 18 3.46 -3.35 3.00
CA LYS A 18 3.32 -2.74 4.31
C LYS A 18 2.56 -1.42 4.21
N VAL A 19 1.47 -1.31 4.99
CA VAL A 19 0.72 -0.06 5.17
C VAL A 19 0.84 0.35 6.64
N VAL A 20 1.30 1.58 6.86
CA VAL A 20 1.55 2.14 8.19
C VAL A 20 0.79 3.45 8.31
N ASP A 21 0.16 3.67 9.45
CA ASP A 21 -0.41 4.95 9.81
C ASP A 21 0.65 5.85 10.48
N ASP A 22 1.22 6.76 9.71
CA ASP A 22 2.22 7.72 10.18
C ASP A 22 1.60 8.92 10.95
N PHE A 23 0.27 9.01 11.09
CA PHE A 23 -0.36 10.05 11.94
C PHE A 23 -0.38 9.68 13.42
N THR A 24 -0.22 8.40 13.75
CA THR A 24 -0.20 7.93 15.14
C THR A 24 1.20 8.02 15.74
N PHE A 25 1.29 8.30 17.05
CA PHE A 25 2.57 8.30 17.77
C PHE A 25 3.29 6.93 17.70
N THR A 26 2.53 5.85 17.53
CA THR A 26 3.03 4.47 17.52
C THR A 26 3.40 3.95 16.13
N ARG A 27 3.11 4.69 15.04
CA ARG A 27 3.27 4.23 13.65
C ARG A 27 2.66 2.86 13.42
N GLU A 28 1.37 2.74 13.67
CA GLU A 28 0.65 1.47 13.64
C GLU A 28 0.68 0.81 12.24
N CYS A 29 0.96 -0.49 12.19
CA CYS A 29 0.94 -1.27 10.96
C CYS A 29 -0.48 -1.75 10.66
N LEU A 30 -1.16 -1.10 9.71
CA LEU A 30 -2.54 -1.38 9.34
C LEU A 30 -2.67 -2.62 8.44
N VAL A 31 -1.67 -2.87 7.58
CA VAL A 31 -1.66 -4.00 6.66
C VAL A 31 -0.25 -4.56 6.57
N MET A 32 -0.17 -5.89 6.67
CA MET A 32 1.00 -6.66 6.28
C MET A 32 0.53 -7.82 5.40
N HIS A 33 0.67 -7.67 4.09
CA HIS A 33 0.17 -8.65 3.12
C HIS A 33 1.30 -9.27 2.33
N VAL A 34 1.37 -10.60 2.29
CA VAL A 34 2.40 -11.36 1.58
C VAL A 34 1.78 -11.99 0.33
N GLY A 35 2.43 -11.79 -0.82
CA GLY A 35 1.99 -12.36 -2.09
C GLY A 35 3.16 -12.63 -3.04
N THR A 36 3.00 -13.56 -3.98
CA THR A 36 3.98 -13.76 -5.07
C THR A 36 3.87 -12.69 -6.15
N SER A 37 2.72 -12.05 -6.24
CA SER A 37 2.45 -10.83 -7.00
C SER A 37 1.50 -9.98 -6.17
N ILE A 38 1.65 -8.65 -6.24
CA ILE A 38 0.77 -7.70 -5.58
C ILE A 38 0.47 -6.64 -6.63
N THR A 39 -0.80 -6.49 -6.99
CA THR A 39 -1.22 -5.49 -7.99
C THR A 39 -1.79 -4.26 -7.30
N GLY A 40 -1.91 -3.13 -8.00
CA GLY A 40 -2.57 -1.97 -7.42
C GLY A 40 -4.06 -2.17 -7.13
N ALA A 41 -4.72 -3.11 -7.82
CA ALA A 41 -6.08 -3.54 -7.47
C ALA A 41 -6.12 -4.28 -6.11
N ASP A 42 -5.11 -5.12 -5.83
CA ASP A 42 -4.97 -5.75 -4.51
C ASP A 42 -4.74 -4.71 -3.42
N VAL A 43 -3.90 -3.71 -3.69
CA VAL A 43 -3.65 -2.59 -2.77
C VAL A 43 -4.96 -1.83 -2.47
N ALA A 44 -5.71 -1.44 -3.50
CA ALA A 44 -6.99 -0.72 -3.34
C ALA A 44 -8.01 -1.53 -2.52
N ARG A 45 -8.09 -2.85 -2.74
CA ARG A 45 -8.95 -3.75 -1.96
C ARG A 45 -8.52 -3.82 -0.50
N LEU A 46 -7.22 -3.99 -0.23
CA LEU A 46 -6.69 -4.04 1.14
C LEU A 46 -6.93 -2.72 1.88
N LEU A 47 -6.74 -1.58 1.22
CA LEU A 47 -7.03 -0.28 1.80
C LEU A 47 -8.53 -0.08 2.05
N SER A 48 -9.40 -0.56 1.16
CA SER A 48 -10.86 -0.51 1.38
C SER A 48 -11.28 -1.25 2.65
N ASN A 49 -10.64 -2.39 2.93
CA ASN A 49 -10.91 -3.14 4.16
C ASN A 49 -10.47 -2.36 5.40
N VAL A 50 -9.31 -1.72 5.37
CA VAL A 50 -8.83 -0.87 6.47
C VAL A 50 -9.81 0.29 6.73
N LEU A 51 -10.29 0.93 5.66
CA LEU A 51 -11.23 2.04 5.76
C LEU A 51 -12.64 1.62 6.21
N ALA A 52 -12.99 0.34 6.14
CA ALA A 52 -14.25 -0.15 6.68
C ALA A 52 -14.26 -0.14 8.22
N GLU A 53 -13.08 -0.21 8.84
CA GLU A 53 -12.91 -0.31 10.29
C GLU A 53 -12.37 0.99 10.91
N ARG A 54 -11.91 1.94 10.09
CA ARG A 54 -11.21 3.16 10.52
C ARG A 54 -11.67 4.40 9.76
N ALA A 55 -11.45 5.56 10.37
CA ALA A 55 -11.63 6.82 9.68
C ALA A 55 -10.67 6.95 8.49
N GLN A 56 -11.14 7.62 7.43
CA GLN A 56 -10.38 7.79 6.21
C GLN A 56 -9.24 8.80 6.38
N SER A 57 -8.04 8.41 5.97
CA SER A 57 -6.90 9.34 5.85
C SER A 57 -7.05 10.27 4.65
N ALA A 58 -6.57 11.51 4.78
CA ALA A 58 -6.58 12.49 3.68
C ALA A 58 -5.49 12.24 2.61
N MET A 59 -4.46 11.46 2.96
CA MET A 59 -3.27 11.31 2.13
C MET A 59 -2.69 9.91 2.24
N LEU A 60 -2.20 9.40 1.10
CA LEU A 60 -1.40 8.18 1.02
C LEU A 60 0.00 8.55 0.56
N VAL A 61 1.00 8.11 1.32
CA VAL A 61 2.41 8.20 0.94
C VAL A 61 2.87 6.84 0.43
N THR A 62 3.37 6.77 -0.79
CA THR A 62 3.86 5.54 -1.45
C THR A 62 5.24 5.76 -2.02
N ASP A 63 6.02 4.70 -2.21
CA ASP A 63 7.17 4.75 -3.12
C ASP A 63 6.72 4.80 -4.60
N ASN A 64 7.66 4.99 -5.52
CA ASN A 64 7.42 5.00 -6.97
C ASN A 64 7.25 3.59 -7.59
N GLY A 65 6.87 2.59 -6.80
CA GLY A 65 6.60 1.25 -7.28
C GLY A 65 5.48 1.23 -8.32
N PRO A 66 5.59 0.41 -9.39
CA PRO A 66 4.58 0.34 -10.45
C PRO A 66 3.20 -0.10 -9.93
N GLU A 67 3.16 -0.77 -8.78
CA GLU A 67 1.91 -1.13 -8.09
C GLU A 67 1.15 0.09 -7.60
N PHE A 68 1.86 1.16 -7.24
CA PHE A 68 1.31 2.40 -6.71
C PHE A 68 1.00 3.43 -7.79
N ILE A 69 1.61 3.29 -8.98
CA ILE A 69 1.32 4.11 -10.18
C ILE A 69 0.17 3.51 -11.00
N SER A 70 -0.48 2.45 -10.51
CA SER A 70 -1.56 1.80 -11.25
C SER A 70 -2.82 2.69 -11.34
N LYS A 71 -3.48 2.68 -12.51
CA LYS A 71 -4.77 3.36 -12.71
C LYS A 71 -5.85 2.92 -11.73
N ALA A 72 -5.83 1.66 -11.30
CA ALA A 72 -6.80 1.13 -10.35
C ALA A 72 -6.67 1.80 -8.97
N LEU A 73 -5.44 1.98 -8.48
CA LEU A 73 -5.20 2.65 -7.20
C LEU A 73 -5.45 4.16 -7.30
N GLU A 74 -5.02 4.78 -8.39
CA GLU A 74 -5.28 6.20 -8.70
C GLU A 74 -6.78 6.50 -8.70
N GLN A 75 -7.56 5.71 -9.46
CA GLN A 75 -9.02 5.85 -9.51
C GLN A 75 -9.65 5.65 -8.13
N TRP A 76 -9.25 4.61 -7.40
CA TRP A 76 -9.76 4.33 -6.06
C TRP A 76 -9.53 5.49 -5.09
N ALA A 77 -8.35 6.13 -5.16
CA ALA A 77 -8.01 7.26 -4.32
C ALA A 77 -8.77 8.52 -4.74
N HIS A 78 -8.89 8.78 -6.04
CA HIS A 78 -9.67 9.90 -6.58
C HIS A 78 -11.15 9.82 -6.17
N GLU A 79 -11.78 8.65 -6.30
CA GLU A 79 -13.17 8.42 -5.90
C GLU A 79 -13.43 8.68 -4.41
N ARG A 80 -12.39 8.59 -3.58
CA ARG A 80 -12.45 8.84 -2.13
C ARG A 80 -11.93 10.22 -1.73
N GLY A 81 -11.41 11.02 -2.66
CA GLY A 81 -10.78 12.30 -2.34
C GLY A 81 -9.50 12.16 -1.53
N ILE A 82 -8.76 11.06 -1.71
CA ILE A 82 -7.48 10.79 -1.06
C ILE A 82 -6.35 11.24 -1.98
N THR A 83 -5.46 12.10 -1.49
CA THR A 83 -4.28 12.54 -2.25
C THR A 83 -3.18 11.48 -2.18
N GLN A 84 -2.70 11.00 -3.33
CA GLN A 84 -1.49 10.18 -3.39
C GLN A 84 -0.25 11.06 -3.52
N HIS A 85 0.77 10.76 -2.72
CA HIS A 85 2.05 11.43 -2.75
C HIS A 85 3.17 10.40 -2.84
N PHE A 86 4.04 10.60 -3.83
CA PHE A 86 5.19 9.74 -4.02
C PHE A 86 6.37 10.26 -3.19
N ASP A 87 6.90 9.39 -2.34
CA ASP A 87 8.13 9.68 -1.63
C ASP A 87 9.32 9.53 -2.60
N HIS A 88 10.07 10.61 -2.78
CA HIS A 88 11.23 10.68 -3.67
C HIS A 88 12.54 10.34 -2.95
N SER A 89 12.48 9.87 -1.69
CA SER A 89 13.65 9.61 -0.85
C SER A 89 14.35 8.26 -1.06
N ARG A 90 14.10 7.55 -2.18
CA ARG A 90 14.83 6.33 -2.55
C ARG A 90 15.41 6.40 -3.95
#